data_AF-A0A1S6Q4S8-F1
#
_entry.id   AF-A0A1S6Q4S8-F1
#
_cell.length_a   1.000
_cell.length_b   1.000
_cell.length_c   1.000
_cell.angle_alpha   90.00
_cell.angle_beta   90.00
_cell.angle_gamma   90.00
#
_symmetry.space_group_name_H-M   'P 1'
#
loop_
_entity.id
_entity.type
_entity.pdbx_description
1 polymer ?
#
loop_
_entity_poly.entity_id
_entity_poly.type
_entity_poly.pdbx_seq_one_letter_code
_entity_poly.pdbx_strand_id
1 'polypeptide(L)'
;FIKNMISGTSQADCAVLIVAAGTGEFEAGISKNGQTREHALLAFTLGVKQLIVGVNKMDSSEPPYSEARYEEIKKEVSSYIKKIGYNPAAVAFVPISGWHGDNMLEASTNMPWFKGWKIERKEANAEGKTLIDALDAILPPSRPTEKPLRLPLQDVYKIGGIGTVPVGRVETGVLKPGTVVVFAPANITTEVKSV
;
A
#
# COMPACT_ATOMS: atom_id res chain seq x y z
N PHE A 1 10.31 11.27 -8.53
CA PHE A 1 9.43 10.12 -8.22
C PHE A 1 9.65 9.62 -6.79
N ILE A 2 10.86 9.22 -6.41
CA ILE A 2 11.18 8.69 -5.06
C ILE A 2 10.80 9.65 -3.92
N LYS A 3 11.06 10.97 -4.03
CA LYS A 3 10.67 11.95 -3.00
C LYS A 3 9.17 11.91 -2.68
N ASN A 4 8.32 11.88 -3.71
CA ASN A 4 6.87 11.86 -3.55
C ASN A 4 6.38 10.47 -3.11
N MET A 5 7.08 9.42 -3.52
CA MET A 5 6.81 8.06 -3.05
C MET A 5 7.10 7.92 -1.55
N ILE A 6 8.19 8.52 -1.05
CA ILE A 6 8.53 8.49 0.38
C ILE A 6 7.47 9.23 1.20
N SER A 7 7.04 10.42 0.76
CA SER A 7 6.01 11.19 1.47
C SER A 7 4.62 10.56 1.42
N GLY A 8 4.28 9.85 0.35
CA GLY A 8 3.01 9.13 0.23
C GLY A 8 3.00 7.81 1.01
N THR A 9 4.08 7.04 0.90
CA THR A 9 4.21 5.73 1.56
C THR A 9 4.33 5.86 3.08
N SER A 10 4.93 6.94 3.59
CA SER A 10 4.99 7.19 5.04
C SER A 10 3.62 7.34 5.71
N GLN A 11 2.56 7.55 4.93
CA GLN A 11 1.19 7.74 5.42
C GLN A 11 0.25 6.62 4.96
N ALA A 12 0.75 5.66 4.18
CA ALA A 12 -0.06 4.60 3.62
C ALA A 12 -0.34 3.51 4.66
N ASP A 13 -1.60 3.10 4.78
CA ASP A 13 -2.00 2.00 5.66
C ASP A 13 -1.85 0.64 4.96
N CYS A 14 -1.83 0.65 3.63
CA CYS A 14 -1.59 -0.49 2.76
C CYS A 14 -0.88 -0.02 1.47
N ALA A 15 -0.06 -0.90 0.88
CA ALA A 15 0.53 -0.71 -0.45
C ALA A 15 -0.08 -1.70 -1.45
N VAL A 16 -0.30 -1.24 -2.68
CA VAL A 16 -0.66 -2.09 -3.81
C VAL A 16 0.55 -2.15 -4.75
N LEU A 17 1.18 -3.32 -4.83
CA LEU A 17 2.33 -3.58 -5.69
C LEU A 17 1.84 -4.16 -7.02
N ILE A 18 1.93 -3.37 -8.08
CA ILE A 18 1.58 -3.80 -9.43
C ILE A 18 2.79 -4.46 -10.09
N VAL A 19 2.62 -5.70 -10.55
CA VAL A 19 3.65 -6.50 -11.21
C VAL A 19 3.15 -6.90 -12.59
N ALA A 20 3.87 -6.54 -13.65
CA ALA A 20 3.48 -6.91 -15.01
C ALA A 20 3.74 -8.40 -15.26
N ALA A 21 2.80 -9.08 -15.93
CA ALA A 21 2.87 -10.49 -16.28
C ALA A 21 3.51 -10.79 -17.65
N GLY A 22 3.65 -9.76 -18.49
CA GLY A 22 4.28 -9.88 -19.80
C GLY A 22 5.69 -10.47 -19.74
N THR A 23 6.04 -11.25 -20.76
CA THR A 23 7.39 -11.82 -20.91
C THR A 23 8.42 -10.70 -21.05
N GLY A 24 9.49 -10.74 -20.24
CA GLY A 24 10.53 -9.72 -20.18
C GLY A 24 10.19 -8.53 -19.29
N GLU A 25 8.92 -8.16 -19.15
CA GLU A 25 8.50 -7.07 -18.26
C GLU A 25 8.64 -7.45 -16.78
N PHE A 26 8.22 -8.67 -16.43
CA PHE A 26 8.34 -9.19 -15.08
C PHE A 26 9.82 -9.30 -14.65
N GLU A 27 10.63 -9.90 -15.51
CA GLU A 27 12.05 -10.14 -15.28
C GLU A 27 12.81 -8.83 -15.14
N ALA A 28 12.48 -7.82 -15.95
CA ALA A 28 13.01 -6.46 -15.81
C ALA A 28 12.60 -5.82 -14.48
N GLY A 29 11.33 -5.95 -14.08
CA GLY A 29 10.78 -5.38 -12.85
C GLY A 29 11.37 -6.00 -11.58
N ILE A 30 11.66 -7.31 -11.58
CA ILE A 30 12.27 -8.03 -10.46
C ILE A 30 13.80 -8.11 -10.57
N SER A 31 14.42 -7.50 -11.58
CA SER A 31 15.88 -7.45 -11.71
C SER A 31 16.53 -6.63 -10.57
N LYS A 32 17.86 -6.66 -10.45
CA LYS A 32 18.58 -5.85 -9.45
C LYS A 32 18.34 -4.34 -9.60
N ASN A 33 18.09 -3.89 -10.84
CA ASN A 33 17.79 -2.49 -11.15
C ASN A 33 16.28 -2.25 -11.30
N GLY A 34 15.46 -3.26 -10.99
CA GLY A 34 14.02 -3.24 -11.17
C GLY A 34 13.31 -2.50 -10.04
N GLN A 35 12.30 -1.71 -10.39
CA GLN A 35 11.57 -0.85 -9.44
C GLN A 35 10.63 -1.64 -8.52
N THR A 36 10.13 -2.80 -8.94
CA THR A 36 9.24 -3.65 -8.11
C THR A 36 9.91 -4.01 -6.78
N ARG A 37 11.23 -4.26 -6.84
CA ARG A 37 12.06 -4.57 -5.68
C ARG A 37 12.22 -3.38 -4.73
N GLU A 38 12.62 -2.26 -5.31
CA GLU A 38 12.85 -1.02 -4.58
C GLU A 38 11.57 -0.52 -3.91
N HIS A 39 10.44 -0.57 -4.62
CA HIS A 39 9.15 -0.13 -4.10
C HIS A 39 8.66 -0.98 -2.93
N ALA A 40 8.79 -2.32 -3.02
CA ALA A 40 8.40 -3.21 -1.93
C ALA A 40 9.28 -3.02 -0.69
N LEU A 41 10.59 -2.80 -0.89
CA LEU A 41 11.51 -2.51 0.20
C LEU A 41 11.18 -1.17 0.87
N LEU A 42 10.97 -0.11 0.09
CA LEU A 42 10.62 1.22 0.58
C LEU A 42 9.30 1.19 1.37
N ALA A 43 8.28 0.48 0.87
CA ALA A 43 7.01 0.28 1.58
C ALA A 43 7.21 -0.34 2.96
N PHE A 44 8.01 -1.39 3.05
CA PHE A 44 8.29 -2.06 4.31
C PHE A 44 9.08 -1.17 5.28
N THR A 45 10.14 -0.51 4.78
CA THR A 45 10.98 0.38 5.59
C THR A 45 10.20 1.57 6.15
N LEU A 46 9.20 2.07 5.42
CA LEU A 46 8.33 3.17 5.85
C LEU A 46 7.17 2.71 6.76
N GLY A 47 7.11 1.42 7.10
CA GLY A 47 6.15 0.89 8.08
C GLY A 47 4.84 0.39 7.49
N VAL A 48 4.71 0.32 6.15
CA VAL A 48 3.53 -0.23 5.48
C VAL A 48 3.57 -1.76 5.58
N LYS A 49 2.87 -2.32 6.57
CA LYS A 49 2.88 -3.76 6.85
C LYS A 49 1.87 -4.57 6.03
N GLN A 50 0.90 -3.90 5.42
CA GLN A 50 -0.13 -4.53 4.60
C GLN A 50 0.19 -4.32 3.12
N LEU A 51 0.23 -5.41 2.37
CA LEU A 51 0.59 -5.43 0.96
C LEU A 51 -0.43 -6.25 0.18
N ILE A 52 -0.83 -5.73 -0.98
CA ILE A 52 -1.58 -6.45 -2.01
C ILE A 52 -0.69 -6.50 -3.25
N VAL A 53 -0.65 -7.64 -3.93
CA VAL A 53 0.08 -7.79 -5.20
C VAL A 53 -0.94 -7.95 -6.33
N GLY A 54 -0.98 -6.98 -7.23
CA GLY A 54 -1.74 -7.06 -8.47
C GLY A 54 -0.85 -7.55 -9.61
N VAL A 55 -1.04 -8.79 -10.05
CA VAL A 55 -0.34 -9.33 -11.23
C VAL A 55 -1.08 -8.84 -12.46
N ASN A 56 -0.61 -7.73 -13.02
CA ASN A 56 -1.25 -6.96 -14.08
C ASN A 56 -0.81 -7.40 -15.49
N LYS A 57 -1.55 -7.00 -16.51
CA LYS A 57 -1.36 -7.39 -17.91
C LYS A 57 -1.45 -8.90 -18.14
N MET A 58 -2.37 -9.57 -17.45
CA MET A 58 -2.60 -11.00 -17.66
C MET A 58 -3.03 -11.31 -19.10
N ASP A 59 -3.69 -10.37 -19.77
CA ASP A 59 -4.04 -10.42 -21.19
C ASP A 59 -2.81 -10.52 -22.12
N SER A 60 -1.65 -9.98 -21.70
CA SER A 60 -0.41 -9.97 -22.48
C SER A 60 0.55 -11.11 -22.10
N SER A 61 0.09 -12.08 -21.31
CA SER A 61 0.87 -13.31 -21.08
C SER A 61 0.83 -14.22 -22.29
N GLU A 62 1.77 -15.17 -22.39
CA GLU A 62 1.84 -16.13 -23.49
C GLU A 62 1.67 -17.56 -22.93
N PRO A 63 0.53 -18.24 -23.16
CA PRO A 63 -0.70 -17.74 -23.79
C PRO A 63 -1.45 -16.70 -22.93
N PRO A 64 -2.37 -15.89 -23.50
CA PRO A 64 -3.15 -14.91 -22.73
C PRO A 64 -3.85 -15.54 -21.53
N TYR A 65 -3.86 -14.83 -20.41
CA TYR A 65 -4.42 -15.26 -19.13
C TYR A 65 -3.85 -16.60 -18.60
N SER A 66 -2.55 -16.85 -18.83
CA SER A 66 -1.87 -18.09 -18.42
C SER A 66 -1.78 -18.26 -16.90
N GLU A 67 -2.38 -19.35 -16.38
CA GLU A 67 -2.25 -19.77 -14.98
C GLU A 67 -0.80 -20.07 -14.59
N ALA A 68 -0.05 -20.73 -15.49
CA ALA A 68 1.34 -21.10 -15.24
C ALA A 68 2.22 -19.87 -15.04
N ARG A 69 2.01 -18.81 -15.85
CA ARG A 69 2.74 -17.55 -15.72
C ARG A 69 2.38 -16.83 -14.42
N TYR A 70 1.11 -16.83 -14.04
CA TYR A 70 0.68 -16.27 -12.76
C TYR A 70 1.32 -16.98 -11.56
N GLU A 71 1.32 -18.32 -11.52
CA GLU A 71 1.90 -19.09 -10.41
C GLU A 71 3.44 -18.94 -10.35
N GLU A 72 4.12 -18.81 -11.49
CA GLU A 72 5.54 -18.45 -11.55
C GLU A 72 5.81 -17.10 -10.86
N ILE A 73 5.10 -16.04 -11.29
CA ILE A 73 5.24 -14.69 -10.74
C ILE A 73 4.93 -14.68 -9.25
N LYS A 74 3.81 -15.31 -8.86
CA LYS A 74 3.39 -15.42 -7.46
C LYS A 74 4.47 -16.07 -6.61
N LYS A 75 5.09 -17.17 -7.08
CA LYS A 75 6.17 -17.86 -6.37
C LYS A 75 7.41 -16.99 -6.21
N GLU A 76 7.85 -16.33 -7.28
CA GLU A 76 9.03 -15.47 -7.24
C GLU A 76 8.84 -14.24 -6.36
N VAL A 77 7.71 -13.53 -6.54
CA VAL A 77 7.37 -12.36 -5.73
C VAL A 77 7.18 -12.75 -4.28
N SER A 78 6.53 -13.89 -3.98
CA SER A 78 6.39 -14.41 -2.61
C SER A 78 7.75 -14.65 -1.93
N SER A 79 8.69 -15.26 -2.65
CA SER A 79 10.06 -15.47 -2.13
C SER A 79 10.76 -14.14 -1.86
N TYR A 80 10.54 -13.15 -2.72
CA TYR A 80 11.15 -11.85 -2.61
C TYR A 80 10.59 -11.02 -1.43
N ILE A 81 9.27 -10.86 -1.33
CA ILE A 81 8.64 -10.10 -0.23
C ILE A 81 8.90 -10.76 1.13
N LYS A 82 9.06 -12.09 1.17
CA LYS A 82 9.50 -12.82 2.38
C LYS A 82 10.89 -12.41 2.84
N LYS A 83 11.83 -12.17 1.91
CA LYS A 83 13.19 -11.68 2.24
C LYS A 83 13.18 -10.24 2.75
N ILE A 84 12.26 -9.42 2.27
CA ILE A 84 12.08 -8.04 2.77
C ILE A 84 11.56 -8.06 4.22
N GLY A 85 10.64 -8.98 4.53
CA GLY A 85 10.07 -9.13 5.87
C GLY A 85 8.54 -9.24 5.90
N TYR A 86 7.87 -9.17 4.74
CA TYR A 86 6.44 -9.47 4.65
C TYR A 86 6.18 -10.96 4.86
N ASN A 87 5.01 -11.30 5.40
CA ASN A 87 4.51 -12.68 5.39
C ASN A 87 3.72 -12.93 4.10
N PRO A 88 4.20 -13.76 3.16
CA PRO A 88 3.48 -13.99 1.90
C PRO A 88 2.07 -14.56 2.08
N ALA A 89 1.83 -15.32 3.15
CA ALA A 89 0.50 -15.85 3.45
C ALA A 89 -0.51 -14.74 3.81
N ALA A 90 -0.05 -13.57 4.27
CA ALA A 90 -0.89 -12.43 4.61
C ALA A 90 -1.15 -11.47 3.43
N VAL A 91 -0.60 -11.78 2.25
CA VAL A 91 -0.60 -10.92 1.06
C VAL A 91 -1.51 -11.53 0.01
N ALA A 92 -2.50 -10.75 -0.44
CA ALA A 92 -3.38 -11.17 -1.53
C ALA A 92 -2.64 -11.01 -2.86
N PHE A 93 -2.64 -12.07 -3.67
CA PHE A 93 -2.17 -12.05 -5.06
C PHE A 93 -3.38 -12.10 -5.97
N VAL A 94 -3.59 -11.04 -6.76
CA VAL A 94 -4.76 -10.90 -7.63
C VAL A 94 -4.28 -10.79 -9.08
N PRO A 95 -4.59 -11.77 -9.96
CA PRO A 95 -4.34 -11.64 -11.39
C PRO A 95 -5.37 -10.68 -11.99
N ILE A 96 -4.90 -9.60 -12.62
CA ILE A 96 -5.74 -8.52 -13.15
C ILE A 96 -5.33 -8.14 -14.58
N SER A 97 -6.25 -7.52 -15.31
CA SER A 97 -5.92 -6.67 -16.45
C SER A 97 -6.47 -5.28 -16.17
N GLY A 98 -5.59 -4.32 -15.87
CA GLY A 98 -6.00 -2.94 -15.65
C GLY A 98 -6.59 -2.28 -16.91
N TRP A 99 -6.25 -2.78 -18.10
CA TRP A 99 -6.77 -2.28 -19.37
C TRP A 99 -8.17 -2.81 -19.68
N HIS A 100 -8.39 -4.11 -19.48
CA HIS A 100 -9.67 -4.76 -19.76
C HIS A 100 -10.63 -4.81 -18.57
N GLY A 101 -10.18 -4.44 -17.37
CA GLY A 101 -10.98 -4.44 -16.14
C GLY A 101 -11.08 -5.80 -15.46
N ASP A 102 -10.42 -6.83 -15.97
CA ASP A 102 -10.47 -8.20 -15.44
C ASP A 102 -10.03 -8.25 -13.96
N ASN A 103 -10.88 -8.82 -13.11
CA ASN A 103 -10.66 -8.97 -11.66
C ASN A 103 -10.41 -7.66 -10.90
N MET A 104 -10.72 -6.49 -11.48
CA MET A 104 -10.59 -5.21 -10.79
C MET A 104 -11.75 -4.98 -9.81
N LEU A 105 -12.97 -4.96 -10.34
CA LEU A 105 -14.22 -4.78 -9.60
C LEU A 105 -15.09 -6.02 -9.63
N GLU A 106 -15.08 -6.74 -10.76
CA GLU A 106 -15.86 -7.95 -10.98
C GLU A 106 -14.93 -9.10 -11.38
N ALA A 107 -15.35 -10.33 -11.09
CA ALA A 107 -14.59 -11.52 -11.46
C ALA A 107 -14.55 -11.67 -12.98
N SER A 108 -13.36 -11.90 -13.52
CA SER A 108 -13.12 -12.13 -14.94
C SER A 108 -13.64 -13.50 -15.38
N THR A 109 -14.26 -13.54 -16.56
CA THR A 109 -14.58 -14.79 -17.26
C THR A 109 -13.38 -15.40 -17.98
N ASN A 110 -12.32 -14.62 -18.23
CA ASN A 110 -11.12 -15.04 -18.96
C ASN A 110 -10.15 -15.87 -18.11
N MET A 111 -10.34 -15.86 -16.78
CA MET A 111 -9.50 -16.60 -15.82
C MET A 111 -10.33 -17.60 -14.98
N PRO A 112 -10.97 -18.61 -15.59
CA PRO A 112 -11.83 -19.57 -14.87
C PRO A 112 -11.04 -20.47 -13.90
N TRP A 113 -9.72 -20.57 -14.11
CA TRP A 113 -8.79 -21.26 -13.23
C TRP A 113 -8.60 -20.52 -11.90
N PHE A 114 -8.71 -19.19 -11.88
CA PHE A 114 -8.54 -18.40 -10.67
C PHE A 114 -9.75 -18.54 -9.76
N LYS A 115 -9.60 -19.31 -8.67
CA LYS A 115 -10.68 -19.54 -7.69
C LYS A 115 -10.83 -18.41 -6.67
N GLY A 116 -9.86 -17.51 -6.63
CA GLY A 116 -9.78 -16.43 -5.64
C GLY A 116 -8.44 -16.46 -4.90
N TRP A 117 -8.15 -15.35 -4.25
CA TRP A 117 -7.04 -15.22 -3.33
C TRP A 117 -7.51 -15.54 -1.91
N LYS A 118 -6.58 -15.98 -1.07
CA LYS A 118 -6.81 -16.23 0.35
C LYS A 118 -5.64 -15.65 1.13
N ILE A 119 -5.94 -15.00 2.25
CA ILE A 119 -4.93 -14.48 3.16
C ILE A 119 -5.11 -15.06 4.56
N GLU A 120 -3.98 -15.38 5.18
CA GLU A 120 -3.89 -15.86 6.55
C GLU A 120 -3.16 -14.82 7.40
N ARG A 121 -3.87 -14.26 8.38
CA ARG A 121 -3.33 -13.30 9.34
C ARG A 121 -3.74 -13.72 10.74
N LYS A 122 -2.94 -13.36 11.76
CA LYS A 122 -3.24 -13.70 13.16
C LYS A 122 -4.57 -13.11 13.65
N GLU A 123 -4.98 -12.00 13.06
CA GLU A 123 -6.13 -11.19 13.51
C GLU A 123 -7.42 -11.55 12.75
N ALA A 124 -7.34 -11.74 11.43
CA ALA A 124 -8.47 -12.17 10.60
C ALA A 124 -7.99 -12.76 9.27
N ASN A 125 -8.52 -13.92 8.91
CA ASN A 125 -8.36 -14.48 7.57
C ASN A 125 -9.41 -13.87 6.64
N ALA A 126 -9.08 -13.74 5.36
CA ALA A 126 -10.02 -13.27 4.34
C ALA A 126 -9.79 -13.99 3.02
N GLU A 127 -10.82 -14.02 2.19
CA GLU A 127 -10.77 -14.55 0.83
C GLU A 127 -11.64 -13.69 -0.09
N GLY A 128 -11.30 -13.67 -1.37
CA GLY A 128 -12.00 -12.88 -2.38
C GLY A 128 -11.50 -13.21 -3.78
N LYS A 129 -12.05 -12.54 -4.80
CA LYS A 129 -11.67 -12.78 -6.19
C LYS A 129 -11.14 -11.55 -6.89
N THR A 130 -11.53 -10.37 -6.45
CA THR A 130 -11.20 -9.13 -7.14
C THR A 130 -10.17 -8.32 -6.37
N LEU A 131 -9.64 -7.28 -7.02
CA LEU A 131 -8.75 -6.31 -6.38
C LEU A 131 -9.50 -5.47 -5.36
N ILE A 132 -10.78 -5.13 -5.62
CA ILE A 132 -11.61 -4.42 -4.64
C ILE A 132 -11.87 -5.25 -3.39
N ASP A 133 -12.16 -6.55 -3.54
CA ASP A 133 -12.29 -7.45 -2.38
C ASP A 133 -11.01 -7.44 -1.52
N ALA A 134 -9.83 -7.38 -2.17
CA ALA A 134 -8.55 -7.39 -1.49
C ALA A 134 -8.30 -6.09 -0.72
N LEU A 135 -8.76 -4.96 -1.26
CA LEU A 135 -8.73 -3.66 -0.59
C LEU A 135 -9.69 -3.61 0.59
N ASP A 136 -10.89 -4.18 0.45
CA ASP A 136 -11.87 -4.26 1.54
C ASP A 136 -11.41 -5.19 2.68
N ALA A 137 -10.56 -6.18 2.38
CA ALA A 137 -9.93 -7.06 3.36
C ALA A 137 -8.71 -6.46 4.08
N ILE A 138 -8.38 -5.18 3.84
CA ILE A 138 -7.33 -4.48 4.58
C ILE A 138 -7.80 -4.18 5.99
N LEU A 139 -6.97 -4.54 6.97
CA LEU A 139 -7.27 -4.28 8.37
C LEU A 139 -7.02 -2.80 8.66
N PRO A 140 -7.95 -2.10 9.34
CA PRO A 140 -7.68 -0.77 9.84
C PRO A 140 -6.43 -0.80 10.74
N PRO A 141 -5.46 0.09 10.53
CA PRO A 141 -4.27 0.11 11.37
C PRO A 141 -4.65 0.46 12.81
N SER A 142 -4.00 -0.19 13.79
CA SER A 142 -4.12 0.22 15.19
C SER A 142 -3.47 1.59 15.35
N ARG A 143 -4.29 2.62 15.53
CA ARG A 143 -3.83 3.99 15.72
C ARG A 143 -3.31 4.14 17.15
N PRO A 144 -2.05 4.57 17.36
CA PRO A 144 -1.47 4.69 18.69
C PRO A 144 -1.97 5.95 19.40
N THR A 145 -3.24 5.95 19.82
CA THR A 145 -3.92 7.07 20.48
C THR A 145 -3.41 7.34 21.90
N GLU A 146 -2.86 6.32 22.56
CA GLU A 146 -2.31 6.44 23.92
C GLU A 146 -0.89 7.01 23.94
N LYS A 147 -0.22 7.08 22.79
CA LYS A 147 1.12 7.68 22.69
C LYS A 147 1.04 9.21 22.69
N PRO A 148 2.11 9.93 23.07
CA PRO A 148 2.14 11.40 22.98
C PRO A 148 1.86 11.90 21.56
N LEU A 149 1.25 13.07 21.42
CA LEU A 149 0.94 13.67 20.12
C LEU A 149 2.21 13.86 19.28
N ARG A 150 2.23 13.32 18.06
CA ARG A 150 3.20 13.63 17.01
C ARG A 150 2.47 13.86 15.70
N LEU A 151 2.66 15.05 15.15
CA LEU A 151 2.03 15.48 13.90
C LEU A 151 3.13 16.12 13.03
N PRO A 152 3.75 15.35 12.11
CA PRO A 152 4.68 15.90 11.12
C PRO A 152 3.93 16.83 10.16
N LEU A 153 4.42 18.06 10.02
CA LEU A 153 3.83 19.04 9.11
C LEU A 153 4.23 18.73 7.67
N GLN A 154 3.23 18.71 6.78
CA GLN A 154 3.42 18.55 5.34
C GLN A 154 3.51 19.93 4.69
N ASP A 155 2.52 20.77 4.96
CA ASP A 155 2.39 22.11 4.40
C ASP A 155 1.91 23.11 5.46
N VAL A 156 2.16 24.39 5.20
CA VAL A 156 1.69 25.49 6.06
C VAL A 156 1.08 26.57 5.18
N TYR A 157 -0.21 26.85 5.41
CA TYR A 157 -0.97 27.84 4.66
C TYR A 157 -1.21 29.09 5.50
N LYS A 158 -1.35 30.24 4.84
CA LYS A 158 -1.89 31.48 5.45
C LYS A 158 -3.23 31.79 4.80
N ILE A 159 -4.31 31.65 5.56
CA ILE A 159 -5.67 31.88 5.07
C ILE A 159 -6.18 33.20 5.65
N GLY A 160 -6.57 34.13 4.78
CA GLY A 160 -7.13 35.42 5.19
C GLY A 160 -8.36 35.23 6.08
N GLY A 161 -8.38 35.88 7.25
CA GLY A 161 -9.47 35.77 8.23
C GLY A 161 -9.37 34.59 9.20
N ILE A 162 -8.53 33.58 8.95
CA ILE A 162 -8.31 32.44 9.85
C ILE A 162 -6.92 32.51 10.50
N GLY A 163 -5.90 32.85 9.72
CA GLY A 163 -4.50 32.89 10.16
C GLY A 163 -3.65 31.76 9.56
N THR A 164 -2.69 31.26 10.33
CA THR A 164 -1.74 30.21 9.89
C THR A 164 -2.35 28.83 10.14
N VAL A 165 -2.43 28.01 9.08
CA VAL A 165 -3.02 26.66 9.12
C VAL A 165 -1.97 25.64 8.70
N PRO A 166 -1.31 24.96 9.66
CA PRO A 166 -0.44 23.83 9.36
C PRO A 166 -1.28 22.58 9.05
N VAL A 167 -0.86 21.81 8.04
CA VAL A 167 -1.53 20.58 7.59
C VAL A 167 -0.57 19.40 7.75
N GLY A 168 -1.08 18.29 8.26
CA GLY A 168 -0.32 17.05 8.41
C GLY A 168 -1.17 15.91 8.95
N ARG A 169 -0.58 14.72 9.00
CA ARG A 169 -1.22 13.51 9.53
C ARG A 169 -0.83 13.35 10.99
N VAL A 170 -1.79 13.02 11.85
CA VAL A 170 -1.51 12.60 13.23
C VAL A 170 -0.93 11.19 13.17
N GLU A 171 0.36 11.06 13.50
CA GLU A 171 1.05 9.76 13.54
C GLU A 171 0.82 9.06 14.89
N THR A 172 0.83 9.82 15.98
CA THR A 172 0.58 9.32 17.33
C THR A 172 -0.23 10.30 18.16
N GLY A 173 -0.96 9.80 19.15
CA GLY A 173 -1.75 10.59 20.08
C GLY A 173 -3.05 11.14 19.50
N VAL A 174 -3.60 12.14 20.18
CA VAL A 174 -4.87 12.77 19.82
C VAL A 174 -4.69 14.28 19.82
N LEU A 175 -5.16 14.95 18.78
CA LEU A 175 -5.23 16.41 18.71
C LEU A 175 -6.68 16.85 18.91
N LYS A 176 -6.90 17.77 19.85
CA LYS A 176 -8.21 18.39 20.10
C LYS A 176 -8.08 19.90 20.15
N PRO A 177 -9.14 20.67 19.78
CA PRO A 177 -9.19 22.10 20.06
C PRO A 177 -8.90 22.38 21.55
N GLY A 178 -8.17 23.47 21.83
CA GLY A 178 -7.71 23.84 23.17
C GLY A 178 -6.43 23.13 23.63
N THR A 179 -5.90 22.17 22.86
CA THR A 179 -4.61 21.54 23.19
C THR A 179 -3.47 22.54 23.00
N VAL A 180 -2.63 22.69 24.01
CA VAL A 180 -1.36 23.44 23.89
C VAL A 180 -0.32 22.52 23.25
N VAL A 181 0.17 22.91 22.07
CA VAL A 181 1.13 22.15 21.26
C VAL A 181 2.47 22.89 21.16
N VAL A 182 3.53 22.12 20.93
CA VAL A 182 4.89 22.64 20.73
C VAL A 182 5.39 22.23 19.36
N PHE A 183 5.83 23.19 18.55
CA PHE A 183 6.41 22.97 17.24
C PHE A 183 7.93 22.80 17.34
N ALA A 184 8.40 21.58 17.13
CA ALA A 184 9.83 21.29 16.98
C ALA A 184 10.29 21.52 15.52
N PRO A 185 11.56 21.89 15.28
CA PRO A 185 12.61 22.18 16.26
C PRO A 185 12.59 23.63 16.77
N ALA A 186 11.71 24.50 16.25
CA ALA A 186 11.67 25.93 16.59
C ALA A 186 11.29 26.21 18.06
N ASN A 187 10.77 25.21 18.76
CA ASN A 187 10.35 25.26 20.16
C ASN A 187 9.30 26.35 20.44
N ILE A 188 8.40 26.55 19.48
CA ILE A 188 7.28 27.51 19.58
C ILE A 188 6.08 26.81 20.18
N THR A 189 5.51 27.38 21.22
CA THR A 189 4.31 26.85 21.90
C THR A 189 3.09 27.68 21.54
N THR A 190 1.98 27.03 21.20
CA THR A 190 0.72 27.71 20.92
C THR A 190 -0.48 26.82 21.23
N GLU A 191 -1.66 27.42 21.33
CA GLU A 191 -2.92 26.72 21.57
C GLU A 191 -3.63 26.46 20.24
N VAL A 192 -4.09 25.24 20.03
CA VAL A 192 -4.86 24.87 18.83
C VAL A 192 -6.28 25.42 18.93
N LYS A 193 -6.66 26.34 18.04
CA LYS A 193 -7.99 26.97 18.04
C LYS A 193 -9.07 26.07 17.44
N SER A 194 -8.77 25.37 16.35
CA SER A 194 -9.66 24.44 15.65
C SER A 194 -8.85 23.36 14.95
N VAL A 195 -9.46 22.21 14.67
CA VAL A 195 -8.88 21.07 13.94
C VAL A 195 -9.85 20.64 12.86
#